data_AF-A0A832YRP7-F1
#
_entry.id   AF-A0A832YRP7-F1
#
_cell.length_a   1.000
_cell.length_b   1.000
_cell.length_c   1.000
_cell.angle_alpha   90.00
_cell.angle_beta   90.00
_cell.angle_gamma   90.00
#
_symmetry.space_group_name_H-M   'P 1'
#
loop_
_entity.id
_entity.type
_entity.pdbx_description
1 polymer ?
#
loop_
_entity_poly.entity_id
_entity_poly.type
_entity_poly.pdbx_seq_one_letter_code
_entity_poly.pdbx_strand_id
1 'polypeptide(L)'
;SVLTGCGEDGRSAGIARSIDIILAENHPAPAALVRSHITSANIGIAQAQVLRSCIEPTPEQVAEFGPLTVQVQDHWSLPLDGEVLVRPELVASVPGFDLRPDFATELTRKLYTYNSINAVVSYIGHQRGYEMLAEAANDAEIAAIANAAGAEASAALVTAYGFTAGEQAEWVERALAKYQDHRIVDPLERQCRDPVRKLGKDDRLFGPISLCIEHGLPYENLLLGVKAALAYHPHDAATVGGGDPSSAELRDWIERGGVSEALANLGVELPPAAIESLQE
;
A
#
# COMPACT_ATOMS: atom_id res chain seq x y z
N SER A 1 2.27 27.49 13.20
CA SER A 1 2.89 28.79 12.84
C SER A 1 4.38 28.69 12.45
N VAL A 2 4.94 27.50 12.15
CA VAL A 2 6.39 27.37 11.85
C VAL A 2 6.73 27.69 10.38
N LEU A 3 5.75 27.85 9.49
CA LEU A 3 5.97 28.15 8.07
C LEU A 3 5.38 29.48 7.59
N THR A 4 4.69 30.21 8.46
CA THR A 4 4.18 31.56 8.16
C THR A 4 4.90 32.53 9.08
N GLY A 5 6.07 33.00 8.66
CA GLY A 5 6.65 34.20 9.25
C GLY A 5 5.70 35.36 8.94
N CYS A 6 4.95 35.82 9.94
CA CYS A 6 4.20 37.07 9.81
C CYS A 6 5.20 38.22 9.91
N GLY A 7 5.29 39.05 8.87
CA GLY A 7 5.93 40.36 8.98
C GLY A 7 5.14 41.28 9.91
N GLU A 8 5.78 42.32 10.43
CA GLU A 8 5.20 43.32 11.36
C GLU A 8 3.97 44.06 10.79
N ASP A 9 3.71 43.92 9.50
CA ASP A 9 2.65 44.50 8.69
C ASP A 9 1.47 43.54 8.41
N GLY A 10 1.45 42.34 9.01
CA GLY A 10 0.31 41.41 8.96
C GLY A 10 0.10 40.73 7.60
N ARG A 11 1.04 40.90 6.66
CA ARG A 11 1.11 40.14 5.41
C ARG A 11 2.03 38.94 5.61
N SER A 12 1.69 37.79 5.04
CA SER A 12 2.60 36.65 5.06
C SER A 12 3.88 37.07 4.35
N ALA A 13 5.01 37.07 5.08
CA ALA A 13 6.30 37.15 4.43
C ALA A 13 6.44 35.83 3.66
N GLY A 14 6.17 35.87 2.36
CA GLY A 14 6.30 34.69 1.51
C GLY A 14 7.66 34.05 1.74
N ILE A 15 7.71 32.72 1.76
CA ILE A 15 8.97 31.99 1.92
C ILE A 15 9.90 32.39 0.76
N ALA A 16 10.91 33.20 1.06
CA ALA A 16 11.77 33.84 0.05
C ALA A 16 12.79 32.88 -0.58
N ARG A 17 13.12 31.78 0.12
CA ARG A 17 14.03 30.73 -0.37
C ARG A 17 13.21 29.64 -1.06
N SER A 18 13.74 29.06 -2.14
CA SER A 18 13.16 27.85 -2.69
C SER A 18 13.30 26.69 -1.70
N ILE A 19 12.23 25.93 -1.44
CA ILE A 19 12.19 24.77 -0.54
C ILE A 19 11.49 23.61 -1.26
N ASP A 20 11.99 22.40 -1.07
CA ASP A 20 11.31 21.18 -1.52
C ASP A 20 10.92 20.38 -0.28
N ILE A 21 9.64 20.01 -0.19
CA ILE A 21 9.07 19.17 0.86
C ILE A 21 8.72 17.84 0.20
N ILE A 22 9.36 16.75 0.64
CA ILE A 22 9.14 15.40 0.09
C ILE A 22 8.45 14.56 1.17
N LEU A 23 7.22 14.16 0.91
CA LEU A 23 6.41 13.38 1.85
C LEU A 23 6.64 11.88 1.58
N ALA A 24 7.29 11.20 2.52
CA ALA A 24 7.58 9.76 2.45
C ALA A 24 6.61 8.95 3.34
N GLU A 25 5.32 9.06 3.04
CA GLU A 25 4.24 8.47 3.85
C GLU A 25 3.53 7.35 3.11
N ASN A 26 3.02 6.35 3.83
CA ASN A 26 2.15 5.32 3.26
C ASN A 26 0.68 5.78 3.24
N HIS A 27 0.46 6.95 2.63
CA HIS A 27 -0.84 7.60 2.45
C HIS A 27 -1.13 7.71 0.94
N PRO A 28 -2.38 7.65 0.47
CA PRO A 28 -2.69 7.68 -0.96
C PRO A 28 -2.28 8.99 -1.65
N ALA A 29 -2.41 10.14 -0.96
CA ALA A 29 -2.06 11.45 -1.53
C ALA A 29 -1.52 12.46 -0.49
N PRO A 30 -0.41 12.16 0.23
CA PRO A 30 0.10 13.02 1.29
C PRO A 30 0.51 14.41 0.79
N ALA A 31 1.08 14.52 -0.42
CA ALA A 31 1.41 15.82 -0.98
C ALA A 31 0.17 16.67 -1.26
N ALA A 32 -0.93 16.07 -1.72
CA ALA A 32 -2.18 16.79 -1.93
C ALA A 32 -2.76 17.36 -0.62
N LEU A 33 -2.70 16.58 0.47
CA LEU A 33 -3.10 17.05 1.79
C LEU A 33 -2.26 18.25 2.24
N VAL A 34 -0.94 18.18 2.12
CA VAL A 34 -0.04 19.27 2.51
C VAL A 34 -0.23 20.51 1.62
N ARG A 35 -0.43 20.33 0.31
CA ARG A 35 -0.73 21.42 -0.64
C ARG A 35 -2.03 22.16 -0.28
N SER A 36 -2.99 21.52 0.38
CA SER A 36 -4.21 22.19 0.86
C SER A 36 -3.95 23.22 1.98
N HIS A 37 -2.81 23.11 2.67
CA HIS A 37 -2.41 23.99 3.78
C HIS A 37 -1.23 24.91 3.45
N ILE A 38 -0.44 24.59 2.43
CA ILE A 38 0.76 25.33 2.04
C ILE A 38 0.69 25.65 0.54
N THR A 39 0.63 26.94 0.21
CA THR A 39 0.66 27.42 -1.18
C THR A 39 1.75 28.50 -1.34
N SER A 40 2.75 28.23 -2.18
CA SER A 40 3.83 29.16 -2.50
C SER A 40 4.54 28.73 -3.78
N ALA A 41 4.86 29.67 -4.66
CA ALA A 41 5.62 29.40 -5.90
C ALA A 41 7.08 28.98 -5.62
N ASN A 42 7.59 29.27 -4.43
CA ASN A 42 8.94 28.89 -4.00
C ASN A 42 8.97 27.54 -3.28
N ILE A 43 7.86 26.80 -3.22
CA ILE A 43 7.79 25.53 -2.50
C ILE A 43 7.36 24.43 -3.45
N GLY A 44 8.25 23.47 -3.69
CA GLY A 44 7.92 22.18 -4.27
C GLY A 44 7.38 21.28 -3.18
N ILE A 45 6.23 20.64 -3.41
CA ILE A 45 5.65 19.68 -2.47
C ILE A 45 5.50 18.37 -3.24
N ALA A 46 6.45 17.45 -3.06
CA ALA A 46 6.49 16.13 -3.69
C ALA A 46 6.06 15.04 -2.71
N GLN A 47 5.70 13.88 -3.24
CA GLN A 47 5.54 12.66 -2.44
C GLN A 47 6.46 11.58 -2.97
N ALA A 48 6.80 10.63 -2.10
CA ALA A 48 7.67 9.51 -2.40
C ALA A 48 6.95 8.18 -2.23
N GLN A 49 7.50 7.15 -2.86
CA GLN A 49 6.97 5.80 -2.85
C GLN A 49 7.82 4.97 -1.89
N VAL A 50 7.32 4.76 -0.68
CA VAL A 50 8.05 4.00 0.34
C VAL A 50 8.02 2.51 0.00
N LEU A 51 9.18 1.94 -0.36
CA LEU A 51 9.33 0.51 -0.71
C LEU A 51 10.11 -0.30 0.33
N ARG A 52 10.74 0.36 1.30
CA ARG A 52 11.58 -0.27 2.32
C ARG A 52 10.76 -0.64 3.55
N SER A 53 10.78 -1.93 3.91
CA SER A 53 10.22 -2.36 5.19
C SER A 53 11.14 -1.94 6.33
N CYS A 54 10.53 -1.42 7.41
CA CYS A 54 11.19 -1.16 8.68
C CYS A 54 10.45 -1.98 9.74
N ILE A 55 11.17 -2.81 10.47
CA ILE A 55 10.63 -3.69 11.50
C ILE A 55 11.17 -3.23 12.85
N GLU A 56 10.37 -3.38 13.89
CA GLU A 56 10.80 -3.11 15.26
C GLU A 56 11.99 -4.03 15.60
N PRO A 57 13.12 -3.49 16.07
CA PRO A 57 14.25 -4.31 16.50
C PRO A 57 13.86 -5.20 17.69
N THR A 58 14.45 -6.38 17.75
CA THR A 58 14.32 -7.31 18.90
C THR A 58 14.96 -6.72 20.16
N PRO A 59 14.53 -7.14 21.37
CA PRO A 59 15.17 -6.73 22.62
C PRO A 59 16.68 -6.99 22.64
N GLU A 60 17.12 -8.10 22.04
CA GLU A 60 18.53 -8.48 21.91
C GLU A 60 19.30 -7.48 21.03
N GLN A 61 18.72 -7.10 19.87
CA GLN A 61 19.32 -6.09 18.98
C GLN A 61 19.38 -4.71 19.66
N VAL A 62 18.35 -4.32 20.41
CA VAL A 62 18.36 -3.07 21.19
C VAL A 62 19.42 -3.10 22.29
N ALA A 63 19.61 -4.24 22.96
CA ALA A 63 20.64 -4.42 23.97
C ALA A 63 22.07 -4.35 23.39
N GLU A 64 22.27 -4.90 22.18
CA GLU A 64 23.57 -4.93 21.50
C GLU A 64 23.94 -3.58 20.86
N PHE A 65 23.01 -2.96 20.13
CA PHE A 65 23.28 -1.79 19.28
C PHE A 65 22.73 -0.47 19.85
N GLY A 66 21.92 -0.54 20.91
CA GLY A 66 21.37 0.61 21.62
C GLY A 66 19.95 1.02 21.19
N PRO A 67 19.35 2.01 21.87
CA PRO A 67 17.94 2.37 21.72
C PRO A 67 17.57 3.06 20.40
N LEU A 68 18.54 3.46 19.57
CA LEU A 68 18.31 4.08 18.26
C LEU A 68 18.43 3.08 17.09
N THR A 69 18.52 1.79 17.40
CA THR A 69 18.65 0.73 16.41
C THR A 69 17.39 0.61 15.56
N VAL A 70 17.56 0.38 14.27
CA VAL A 70 16.45 0.12 13.35
C VAL A 70 16.77 -1.09 12.48
N GLN A 71 15.79 -1.96 12.27
CA GLN A 71 15.90 -3.07 11.33
C GLN A 71 15.24 -2.66 10.02
N VAL A 72 16.04 -2.53 8.95
CA VAL A 72 15.55 -2.12 7.64
C VAL A 72 15.94 -3.12 6.56
N GLN A 73 15.06 -3.29 5.57
CA GLN A 73 15.38 -4.04 4.36
C GLN A 73 16.52 -3.36 3.59
N ASP A 74 17.41 -4.17 2.98
CA ASP A 74 18.46 -3.71 2.08
C ASP A 74 17.88 -3.22 0.74
N HIS A 75 17.28 -2.03 0.77
CA HIS A 75 16.65 -1.36 -0.36
C HIS A 75 16.80 0.16 -0.22
N TRP A 76 17.58 0.78 -1.11
CA TRP A 76 18.05 2.16 -0.94
C TRP A 76 17.47 3.16 -1.95
N SER A 77 16.65 2.70 -2.91
CA SER A 77 15.97 3.58 -3.85
C SER A 77 14.69 4.16 -3.22
N LEU A 78 14.49 5.47 -3.39
CA LEU A 78 13.29 6.20 -3.02
C LEU A 78 12.74 6.91 -4.27
N PRO A 79 11.84 6.25 -5.02
CA PRO A 79 11.12 6.90 -6.11
C PRO A 79 10.29 8.06 -5.58
N LEU A 80 10.35 9.22 -6.24
CA LEU A 80 9.61 10.42 -5.83
C LEU A 80 9.19 11.29 -7.02
N ASP A 81 8.13 12.08 -6.80
CA ASP A 81 7.57 13.02 -7.78
C ASP A 81 8.57 14.13 -8.12
N GLY A 82 9.19 14.04 -9.29
CA GLY A 82 10.19 14.99 -9.74
C GLY A 82 9.62 16.27 -10.37
N GLU A 83 8.39 16.21 -10.88
CA GLU A 83 7.81 17.28 -11.71
C GLU A 83 7.37 18.50 -10.88
N VAL A 84 7.12 18.29 -9.59
CA VAL A 84 6.62 19.31 -8.66
C VAL A 84 7.73 19.95 -7.82
N LEU A 85 8.99 19.60 -8.06
CA LEU A 85 10.14 20.14 -7.36
C LEU A 85 10.54 21.51 -7.91
N VAL A 86 10.93 22.43 -7.02
CA VAL A 86 11.47 23.75 -7.38
C VAL A 86 13.00 23.76 -7.45
N ARG A 87 13.67 22.71 -6.95
CA ARG A 87 15.12 22.48 -7.09
C ARG A 87 15.43 21.00 -7.40
N PRO A 88 14.96 20.47 -8.54
CA PRO A 88 15.12 19.06 -8.88
C PRO A 88 16.58 18.59 -8.92
N GLU A 89 17.53 19.46 -9.30
CA GLU A 89 18.95 19.13 -9.39
C GLU A 89 19.58 18.86 -8.01
N LEU A 90 19.16 19.63 -6.99
CA LEU A 90 19.60 19.39 -5.61
C LEU A 90 19.05 18.06 -5.10
N VAL A 91 17.77 17.79 -5.36
CA VAL A 91 17.11 16.54 -4.93
C VAL A 91 17.74 15.34 -5.64
N ALA A 92 18.00 15.42 -6.94
CA ALA A 92 18.67 14.39 -7.72
C ALA A 92 20.14 14.14 -7.30
N SER A 93 20.78 15.09 -6.61
CA SER A 93 22.14 14.93 -6.09
C SER A 93 22.22 14.03 -4.85
N VAL A 94 21.08 13.72 -4.21
CA VAL A 94 21.02 12.88 -3.02
C VAL A 94 21.04 11.40 -3.43
N PRO A 95 22.04 10.60 -3.03
CA PRO A 95 22.08 9.17 -3.36
C PRO A 95 20.82 8.44 -2.91
N GLY A 96 20.27 7.62 -3.80
CA GLY A 96 19.05 6.84 -3.56
C GLY A 96 17.75 7.56 -3.95
N PHE A 97 17.75 8.88 -4.11
CA PHE A 97 16.58 9.59 -4.62
C PHE A 97 16.43 9.34 -6.13
N ASP A 98 15.24 8.90 -6.52
CA ASP A 98 14.94 8.50 -7.89
C ASP A 98 13.73 9.31 -8.39
N LEU A 99 14.01 10.41 -9.09
CA LEU A 99 12.98 11.31 -9.60
C LEU A 99 12.26 10.66 -10.77
N ARG A 100 10.95 10.50 -10.65
CA ARG A 100 10.10 9.90 -11.67
C ARG A 100 9.12 10.92 -12.24
N PRO A 101 8.92 10.95 -13.58
CA PRO A 101 7.78 11.62 -14.17
C PRO A 101 6.51 10.80 -13.93
N ASP A 102 5.34 11.41 -14.10
CA ASP A 102 4.04 10.75 -13.97
C ASP A 102 3.92 9.88 -12.69
N PHE A 103 4.30 10.48 -11.56
CA PHE A 103 4.46 9.75 -10.31
C PHE A 103 3.16 9.14 -9.78
N ALA A 104 2.00 9.70 -10.16
CA ALA A 104 0.70 9.14 -9.79
C ALA A 104 0.53 7.72 -10.34
N THR A 105 0.92 7.49 -11.60
CA THR A 105 0.86 6.19 -12.27
C THR A 105 1.79 5.17 -11.59
N GLU A 106 2.98 5.59 -11.15
CA GLU A 106 3.89 4.73 -10.38
C GLU A 106 3.32 4.34 -9.00
N LEU A 107 2.64 5.26 -8.32
CA LEU A 107 1.96 4.95 -7.05
C LEU A 107 0.85 3.92 -7.23
N THR A 108 0.02 4.09 -8.26
CA THR A 108 -1.02 3.12 -8.63
C THR A 108 -0.39 1.76 -8.94
N ARG A 109 0.71 1.72 -9.71
CA ARG A 109 1.42 0.48 -10.01
C ARG A 109 1.85 -0.28 -8.76
N LYS A 110 2.51 0.39 -7.80
CA LYS A 110 2.90 -0.26 -6.54
C LYS A 110 1.68 -0.73 -5.76
N LEU A 111 0.67 0.13 -5.65
CA LEU A 111 -0.56 -0.20 -4.91
C LEU A 111 -1.25 -1.42 -5.50
N TYR A 112 -1.30 -1.54 -6.83
CA TYR A 112 -2.01 -2.61 -7.54
C TYR A 112 -1.12 -3.84 -7.81
N THR A 113 0.16 -3.79 -7.48
CA THR A 113 1.08 -4.94 -7.62
C THR A 113 1.56 -5.41 -6.26
N TYR A 114 2.48 -4.66 -5.63
CA TYR A 114 3.08 -5.03 -4.35
C TYR A 114 2.02 -5.18 -3.27
N ASN A 115 1.18 -4.16 -3.06
CA ASN A 115 0.22 -4.21 -1.96
C ASN A 115 -0.89 -5.25 -2.23
N SER A 116 -1.25 -5.52 -3.48
CA SER A 116 -2.23 -6.53 -3.88
C SER A 116 -1.71 -7.93 -3.59
N ILE A 117 -0.51 -8.25 -4.06
CA ILE A 117 0.16 -9.53 -3.79
C ILE A 117 0.31 -9.73 -2.28
N ASN A 118 0.72 -8.69 -1.54
CA ASN A 118 0.81 -8.79 -0.08
C ASN A 118 -0.54 -9.10 0.56
N ALA A 119 -1.62 -8.44 0.13
CA ALA A 119 -2.95 -8.68 0.67
C ALA A 119 -3.42 -10.12 0.41
N VAL A 120 -3.24 -10.62 -0.82
CA VAL A 120 -3.57 -12.00 -1.19
C VAL A 120 -2.81 -12.98 -0.30
N VAL A 121 -1.48 -12.84 -0.20
CA VAL A 121 -0.65 -13.70 0.66
C VAL A 121 -1.08 -13.62 2.12
N SER A 122 -1.31 -12.41 2.62
CA SER A 122 -1.49 -12.18 4.05
C SER A 122 -2.87 -12.65 4.53
N TYR A 123 -3.94 -12.32 3.81
CA TYR A 123 -5.28 -12.73 4.21
C TYR A 123 -5.51 -14.24 4.03
N ILE A 124 -5.02 -14.83 2.92
CA ILE A 124 -5.10 -16.29 2.73
C ILE A 124 -4.21 -17.02 3.74
N GLY A 125 -3.00 -16.52 3.98
CA GLY A 125 -2.08 -17.06 4.98
C GLY A 125 -2.69 -17.07 6.37
N HIS A 126 -3.29 -15.94 6.78
CA HIS A 126 -3.99 -15.82 8.05
C HIS A 126 -5.16 -16.81 8.15
N GLN A 127 -5.97 -16.92 7.10
CA GLN A 127 -7.07 -17.88 7.05
C GLN A 127 -6.59 -19.34 7.19
N ARG A 128 -5.38 -19.65 6.73
CA ARG A 128 -4.73 -20.97 6.84
C ARG A 128 -3.97 -21.17 8.17
N GLY A 129 -3.97 -20.18 9.06
CA GLY A 129 -3.33 -20.27 10.37
C GLY A 129 -1.82 -20.03 10.37
N TYR A 130 -1.26 -19.45 9.30
CA TYR A 130 0.10 -18.93 9.34
C TYR A 130 0.18 -17.67 10.21
N GLU A 131 1.30 -17.45 10.88
CA GLU A 131 1.52 -16.26 11.71
C GLU A 131 2.45 -15.25 11.03
N MET A 132 3.39 -15.73 10.21
CA MET A 132 4.43 -14.90 9.61
C MET A 132 4.27 -14.79 8.09
N LEU A 133 4.54 -13.59 7.55
CA LEU A 133 4.44 -13.29 6.12
C LEU A 133 5.30 -14.22 5.26
N ALA A 134 6.56 -14.43 5.66
CA ALA A 134 7.47 -15.28 4.91
C ALA A 134 7.02 -16.74 4.86
N GLU A 135 6.39 -17.25 5.93
CA GLU A 135 5.88 -18.63 5.95
C GLU A 135 4.70 -18.78 4.99
N ALA A 136 3.73 -17.85 5.05
CA ALA A 136 2.60 -17.84 4.13
C ALA A 136 3.03 -17.63 2.67
N ALA A 137 4.00 -16.76 2.40
CA ALA A 137 4.50 -16.49 1.05
C ALA A 137 5.28 -17.66 0.43
N ASN A 138 5.82 -18.56 1.26
CA ASN A 138 6.53 -19.76 0.82
C ASN A 138 5.63 -21.01 0.75
N ASP A 139 4.37 -20.93 1.19
CA ASP A 139 3.37 -21.96 0.90
C ASP A 139 3.10 -22.02 -0.61
N ALA A 140 3.26 -23.19 -1.22
CA ALA A 140 3.23 -23.35 -2.67
C ALA A 140 1.87 -22.96 -3.29
N GLU A 141 0.77 -23.22 -2.58
CA GLU A 141 -0.56 -22.87 -3.08
C GLU A 141 -0.84 -21.37 -2.92
N ILE A 142 -0.47 -20.77 -1.78
CA ILE A 142 -0.60 -19.32 -1.58
C ILE A 142 0.27 -18.57 -2.60
N ALA A 143 1.51 -19.00 -2.82
CA ALA A 143 2.40 -18.42 -3.80
C ALA A 143 1.86 -18.52 -5.24
N ALA A 144 1.20 -19.63 -5.59
CA ALA A 144 0.56 -19.80 -6.88
C ALA A 144 -0.61 -18.80 -7.06
N ILE A 145 -1.48 -18.67 -6.07
CA ILE A 145 -2.60 -17.70 -6.09
C ILE A 145 -2.06 -16.26 -6.15
N ALA A 146 -1.05 -15.94 -5.36
CA ALA A 146 -0.45 -14.61 -5.33
C ALA A 146 0.20 -14.21 -6.67
N ASN A 147 0.90 -15.15 -7.33
CA ASN A 147 1.43 -14.93 -8.67
C ASN A 147 0.31 -14.71 -9.69
N ALA A 148 -0.75 -15.51 -9.64
CA ALA A 148 -1.87 -15.38 -10.56
C ALA A 148 -2.62 -14.04 -10.37
N ALA A 149 -2.87 -13.64 -9.12
CA ALA A 149 -3.44 -12.32 -8.80
C ALA A 149 -2.53 -11.18 -9.25
N GLY A 150 -1.20 -11.33 -9.09
CA GLY A 150 -0.22 -10.38 -9.61
C GLY A 150 -0.26 -10.27 -11.14
N ALA A 151 -0.47 -11.39 -11.85
CA ALA A 151 -0.60 -11.40 -13.31
C ALA A 151 -1.90 -10.72 -13.78
N GLU A 152 -3.03 -10.95 -13.10
CA GLU A 152 -4.30 -10.26 -13.36
C GLU A 152 -4.14 -8.74 -13.21
N ALA A 153 -3.60 -8.29 -12.07
CA ALA A 153 -3.38 -6.87 -11.83
C ALA A 153 -2.36 -6.26 -12.82
N SER A 154 -1.32 -7.02 -13.19
CA SER A 154 -0.35 -6.61 -14.22
C SER A 154 -1.01 -6.40 -15.58
N ALA A 155 -1.90 -7.30 -16.00
CA ALA A 155 -2.63 -7.16 -17.26
C ALA A 155 -3.51 -5.90 -17.27
N ALA A 156 -4.15 -5.60 -16.14
CA ALA A 156 -4.93 -4.38 -15.96
C ALA A 156 -4.05 -3.13 -16.07
N LEU A 157 -2.90 -3.10 -15.39
CA LEU A 157 -1.96 -1.98 -15.43
C LEU A 157 -1.35 -1.76 -16.82
N VAL A 158 -1.00 -2.83 -17.55
CA VAL A 158 -0.53 -2.76 -18.94
C VAL A 158 -1.58 -2.11 -19.83
N THR A 159 -2.85 -2.52 -19.68
CA THR A 159 -3.93 -2.04 -20.53
C THR A 159 -4.32 -0.59 -20.21
N ALA A 160 -4.42 -0.24 -18.93
CA ALA A 160 -4.88 1.07 -18.49
C ALA A 160 -3.81 2.17 -18.58
N TYR A 161 -2.55 1.84 -18.31
CA TYR A 161 -1.47 2.82 -18.15
C TYR A 161 -0.29 2.64 -19.13
N GLY A 162 -0.32 1.62 -19.99
CA GLY A 162 0.70 1.45 -21.04
C GLY A 162 2.06 0.94 -20.54
N PHE A 163 2.13 0.36 -19.34
CA PHE A 163 3.33 -0.37 -18.90
C PHE A 163 3.64 -1.55 -19.83
N THR A 164 4.89 -2.01 -19.84
CA THR A 164 5.23 -3.21 -20.60
C THR A 164 4.98 -4.48 -19.80
N ALA A 165 4.57 -5.56 -20.46
CA ALA A 165 4.30 -6.84 -19.80
C ALA A 165 5.56 -7.43 -19.12
N GLY A 166 6.74 -7.29 -19.75
CA GLY A 166 8.00 -7.76 -19.15
C GLY A 166 8.34 -7.02 -17.86
N GLU A 167 8.17 -5.71 -17.86
CA GLU A 167 8.44 -4.89 -16.68
C GLU A 167 7.46 -5.17 -15.53
N GLN A 168 6.19 -5.48 -15.83
CA GLN A 168 5.24 -5.90 -14.79
C GLN A 168 5.53 -7.30 -14.25
N ALA A 169 5.96 -8.24 -15.11
CA ALA A 169 6.36 -9.57 -14.66
C ALA A 169 7.53 -9.51 -13.66
N GLU A 170 8.53 -8.68 -13.94
CA GLU A 170 9.65 -8.43 -13.00
C GLU A 170 9.17 -7.80 -11.68
N TRP A 171 8.16 -6.93 -11.72
CA TRP A 171 7.57 -6.33 -10.53
C TRP A 171 6.84 -7.36 -9.65
N VAL A 172 6.07 -8.25 -10.26
CA VAL A 172 5.40 -9.36 -9.56
C VAL A 172 6.43 -10.28 -8.90
N GLU A 173 7.47 -10.70 -9.64
CA GLU A 173 8.54 -11.56 -9.10
C GLU A 173 9.25 -10.90 -7.92
N ARG A 174 9.62 -9.62 -8.06
CA ARG A 174 10.28 -8.87 -6.98
C ARG A 174 9.39 -8.67 -5.77
N ALA A 175 8.08 -8.47 -5.95
CA ALA A 175 7.15 -8.36 -4.85
C ALA A 175 7.04 -9.67 -4.08
N LEU A 176 6.84 -10.79 -4.79
CA LEU A 176 6.73 -12.10 -4.14
C LEU A 176 8.04 -12.53 -3.47
N ALA A 177 9.19 -12.36 -4.15
CA ALA A 177 10.50 -12.65 -3.58
C ALA A 177 10.77 -11.84 -2.30
N LYS A 178 10.31 -10.58 -2.24
CA LYS A 178 10.36 -9.78 -1.02
C LYS A 178 9.54 -10.43 0.09
N TYR A 179 8.33 -10.90 -0.19
CA TYR A 179 7.47 -11.50 0.84
C TYR A 179 7.95 -12.87 1.29
N GLN A 180 8.72 -13.58 0.45
CA GLN A 180 9.32 -14.88 0.77
C GLN A 180 10.61 -14.77 1.61
N ASP A 181 11.16 -13.58 1.79
CA ASP A 181 12.42 -13.38 2.51
C ASP A 181 12.24 -13.54 4.03
N HIS A 182 12.68 -14.68 4.57
CA HIS A 182 12.64 -14.98 6.01
C HIS A 182 13.43 -13.99 6.90
N ARG A 183 14.29 -13.16 6.32
CA ARG A 183 14.98 -12.08 7.07
C ARG A 183 14.03 -10.94 7.42
N ILE A 184 12.90 -10.83 6.71
CA ILE A 184 11.83 -9.86 6.97
C ILE A 184 10.84 -10.53 7.94
N VAL A 185 11.07 -10.32 9.23
CA VAL A 185 10.20 -10.84 10.31
C VAL A 185 8.96 -9.95 10.43
N ASP A 186 7.94 -10.27 9.64
CA ASP A 186 6.71 -9.47 9.52
C ASP A 186 5.46 -10.30 9.85
N PRO A 187 4.79 -10.07 10.99
CA PRO A 187 3.59 -10.83 11.38
C PRO A 187 2.38 -10.53 10.48
N LEU A 188 1.62 -11.56 10.11
CA LEU A 188 0.40 -11.42 9.33
C LEU A 188 -0.65 -10.55 10.03
N GLU A 189 -0.70 -10.55 11.35
CA GLU A 189 -1.60 -9.67 12.09
C GLU A 189 -1.36 -8.20 11.74
N ARG A 190 -0.10 -7.76 11.64
CA ARG A 190 0.24 -6.39 11.19
C ARG A 190 -0.17 -6.17 9.74
N GLN A 191 0.07 -7.17 8.89
CA GLN A 191 -0.21 -7.09 7.45
C GLN A 191 -1.70 -7.14 7.12
N CYS A 192 -2.55 -7.69 7.98
CA CYS A 192 -4.00 -7.83 7.77
C CYS A 192 -4.84 -6.72 8.44
N ARG A 193 -4.27 -6.01 9.43
CA ARG A 193 -4.94 -4.89 10.13
C ARG A 193 -5.54 -3.82 9.21
N ASP A 194 -6.58 -3.14 9.66
CA ASP A 194 -7.25 -2.05 8.93
C ASP A 194 -7.86 -2.51 7.59
N PRO A 195 -8.67 -3.59 7.57
CA PRO A 195 -9.21 -4.19 6.36
C PRO A 195 -10.18 -3.29 5.61
N VAL A 196 -11.00 -2.45 6.28
CA VAL A 196 -11.94 -1.53 5.61
C VAL A 196 -11.19 -0.57 4.68
N ARG A 197 -10.08 0.02 5.14
CA ARG A 197 -9.25 0.88 4.29
C ARG A 197 -8.62 0.08 3.14
N LYS A 198 -8.10 -1.12 3.43
CA LYS A 198 -7.43 -1.99 2.42
C LYS A 198 -8.38 -2.57 1.38
N LEU A 199 -9.66 -2.66 1.71
CA LEU A 199 -10.78 -3.03 0.84
C LEU A 199 -11.50 -1.79 0.28
N GLY A 200 -10.91 -0.60 0.37
CA GLY A 200 -11.45 0.57 -0.31
C GLY A 200 -11.50 0.34 -1.83
N LYS A 201 -12.50 0.93 -2.49
CA LYS A 201 -12.76 0.74 -3.93
C LYS A 201 -11.56 0.98 -4.85
N ASP A 202 -10.69 1.94 -4.50
CA ASP A 202 -9.51 2.30 -5.29
C ASP A 202 -8.20 1.77 -4.65
N ASP A 203 -8.29 0.97 -3.58
CA ASP A 203 -7.13 0.39 -2.88
C ASP A 203 -6.70 -0.93 -3.54
N ARG A 204 -5.78 -1.64 -2.89
CA ARG A 204 -4.96 -2.72 -3.45
C ARG A 204 -5.72 -3.91 -4.05
N LEU A 205 -6.96 -4.20 -3.66
CA LEU A 205 -7.70 -5.34 -4.22
C LEU A 205 -8.76 -4.88 -5.22
N PHE A 206 -9.66 -3.99 -4.82
CA PHE A 206 -10.73 -3.56 -5.72
C PHE A 206 -10.25 -2.63 -6.84
N GLY A 207 -9.20 -1.84 -6.63
CA GLY A 207 -8.60 -1.01 -7.67
C GLY A 207 -8.20 -1.80 -8.93
N PRO A 208 -7.35 -2.84 -8.83
CA PRO A 208 -7.04 -3.66 -9.99
C PRO A 208 -8.24 -4.47 -10.49
N ILE A 209 -9.15 -4.93 -9.63
CA ILE A 209 -10.39 -5.61 -10.07
C ILE A 209 -11.26 -4.69 -10.94
N SER A 210 -11.43 -3.43 -10.56
CA SER A 210 -12.19 -2.44 -11.33
C SER A 210 -11.58 -2.21 -12.70
N LEU A 211 -10.25 -2.11 -12.80
CA LEU A 211 -9.55 -2.03 -14.09
C LEU A 211 -9.72 -3.32 -14.92
N CYS A 212 -9.67 -4.50 -14.29
CA CYS A 212 -9.94 -5.74 -14.98
C CYS A 212 -11.36 -5.75 -15.57
N ILE A 213 -12.37 -5.35 -14.79
CA ILE A 213 -13.76 -5.26 -15.25
C ILE A 213 -13.91 -4.27 -16.40
N GLU A 214 -13.33 -3.07 -16.27
CA GLU A 214 -13.36 -2.02 -17.31
C GLU A 214 -12.78 -2.52 -18.65
N HIS A 215 -11.73 -3.33 -18.59
CA HIS A 215 -11.04 -3.84 -19.77
C HIS A 215 -11.43 -5.27 -20.19
N GLY A 216 -12.40 -5.90 -19.53
CA GLY A 216 -12.83 -7.26 -19.83
C GLY A 216 -11.75 -8.32 -19.59
N LEU A 217 -10.91 -8.13 -18.57
CA LEU A 217 -9.82 -9.02 -18.16
C LEU A 217 -10.25 -9.92 -16.98
N PRO A 218 -9.59 -11.08 -16.80
CA PRO A 218 -9.81 -11.94 -15.63
C PRO A 218 -9.38 -11.26 -14.32
N TYR A 219 -10.01 -11.66 -13.22
CA TYR A 219 -9.78 -11.12 -11.87
C TYR A 219 -10.10 -12.12 -10.74
N GLU A 220 -10.18 -13.41 -11.07
CA GLU A 220 -10.63 -14.47 -10.17
C GLU A 220 -9.68 -14.65 -8.98
N ASN A 221 -8.37 -14.54 -9.17
CA ASN A 221 -7.39 -14.70 -8.09
C ASN A 221 -7.32 -13.48 -7.17
N LEU A 222 -7.48 -12.27 -7.73
CA LEU A 222 -7.69 -11.06 -6.92
C LEU A 222 -8.95 -11.20 -6.04
N LEU A 223 -10.02 -11.80 -6.58
CA LEU A 223 -11.27 -12.02 -5.85
C LEU A 223 -11.09 -13.02 -4.70
N LEU A 224 -10.21 -14.01 -4.81
CA LEU A 224 -9.84 -14.89 -3.68
C LEU A 224 -9.20 -14.10 -2.54
N GLY A 225 -8.35 -13.11 -2.85
CA GLY A 225 -7.80 -12.18 -1.86
C GLY A 225 -8.88 -11.36 -1.17
N VAL A 226 -9.87 -10.87 -1.92
CA VAL A 226 -11.04 -10.15 -1.38
C VAL A 226 -11.83 -11.05 -0.44
N LYS A 227 -12.14 -12.29 -0.87
CA LYS A 227 -12.88 -13.26 -0.05
C LYS A 227 -12.18 -13.53 1.29
N ALA A 228 -10.86 -13.76 1.26
CA ALA A 228 -10.07 -13.96 2.47
C ALA A 228 -10.04 -12.71 3.37
N ALA A 229 -9.99 -11.51 2.77
CA ALA A 229 -10.02 -10.25 3.51
C ALA A 229 -11.37 -9.96 4.17
N LEU A 230 -12.48 -10.26 3.49
CA LEU A 230 -13.84 -10.16 4.05
C LEU A 230 -14.04 -11.14 5.22
N ALA A 231 -13.40 -12.31 5.16
CA ALA A 231 -13.41 -13.31 6.23
C ALA A 231 -12.35 -13.08 7.32
N TYR A 232 -11.67 -11.93 7.33
CA TYR A 232 -10.57 -11.70 8.27
C TYR A 232 -11.06 -11.49 9.71
N HIS A 233 -10.49 -12.30 10.62
CA HIS A 233 -10.68 -12.20 12.06
C HIS A 233 -9.32 -12.24 12.77
N PRO A 234 -8.91 -11.20 13.52
CA PRO A 234 -7.71 -11.25 14.35
C PRO A 234 -7.75 -12.44 15.32
N HIS A 235 -6.63 -13.17 15.49
CA HIS A 235 -6.60 -14.36 16.35
C HIS A 235 -6.86 -14.04 17.82
N ASP A 236 -6.50 -12.84 18.29
CA ASP A 236 -6.43 -12.52 19.70
C ASP A 236 -7.24 -11.25 20.02
N ALA A 237 -8.57 -11.38 20.06
CA ALA A 237 -9.48 -10.28 20.41
C ALA A 237 -9.41 -9.86 21.90
N ALA A 238 -8.58 -10.52 22.72
CA ALA A 238 -8.58 -10.42 24.18
C ALA A 238 -7.29 -9.81 24.81
N THR A 239 -6.26 -9.45 24.04
CA THR A 239 -5.01 -8.88 24.58
C THR A 239 -4.94 -7.34 24.51
N VAL A 240 -4.26 -6.76 25.51
CA VAL A 240 -4.28 -5.33 25.88
C VAL A 240 -3.62 -4.48 24.79
N GLY A 241 -4.44 -3.70 24.08
CA GLY A 241 -4.11 -2.97 22.85
C GLY A 241 -5.30 -2.96 21.88
N GLY A 242 -6.18 -3.98 21.99
CA GLY A 242 -7.62 -3.83 21.88
C GLY A 242 -8.23 -3.87 20.48
N GLY A 243 -8.12 -5.01 19.79
CA GLY A 243 -8.86 -5.31 18.55
C GLY A 243 -8.49 -4.43 17.36
N ASP A 244 -8.74 -4.90 16.15
CA ASP A 244 -8.72 -4.05 14.96
C ASP A 244 -10.14 -3.48 14.76
N PRO A 245 -10.40 -2.18 15.07
CA PRO A 245 -11.74 -1.61 14.97
C PRO A 245 -12.31 -1.67 13.56
N SER A 246 -11.42 -1.56 12.56
CA SER A 246 -11.80 -1.69 11.16
C SER A 246 -12.24 -3.11 10.83
N SER A 247 -11.58 -4.13 11.38
CA SER A 247 -12.07 -5.52 11.28
C SER A 247 -13.43 -5.71 11.99
N ALA A 248 -13.65 -5.06 13.14
CA ALA A 248 -14.94 -5.12 13.84
C ALA A 248 -16.07 -4.46 13.03
N GLU A 249 -15.79 -3.32 12.41
CA GLU A 249 -16.71 -2.61 11.51
C GLU A 249 -17.06 -3.46 10.28
N LEU A 250 -16.06 -4.06 9.63
CA LEU A 250 -16.29 -4.93 8.48
C LEU A 250 -17.19 -6.12 8.83
N ARG A 251 -17.01 -6.71 10.01
CA ARG A 251 -17.88 -7.80 10.49
C ARG A 251 -19.31 -7.34 10.74
N ASP A 252 -19.49 -6.18 11.36
CA ASP A 252 -20.82 -5.62 11.57
C ASP A 252 -21.57 -5.45 10.23
N TRP A 253 -20.89 -5.00 9.17
CA TRP A 253 -21.51 -4.90 7.84
C TRP A 253 -21.94 -6.27 7.31
N ILE A 254 -21.06 -7.27 7.42
CA ILE A 254 -21.34 -8.64 6.98
C ILE A 254 -22.47 -9.27 7.80
N GLU A 255 -22.53 -9.05 9.11
CA GLU A 255 -23.59 -9.58 9.98
C GLU A 255 -24.96 -8.93 9.69
N ARG A 256 -24.97 -7.62 9.35
CA ARG A 256 -26.22 -6.90 9.07
C ARG A 256 -26.83 -7.23 7.71
N GLY A 257 -26.02 -7.43 6.68
CA GLY A 257 -26.53 -7.61 5.31
C GLY A 257 -25.64 -8.40 4.37
N GLY A 258 -24.71 -9.19 4.91
CA GLY A 258 -23.79 -10.04 4.15
C GLY A 258 -22.77 -9.26 3.33
N VAL A 259 -22.18 -9.93 2.35
CA VAL A 259 -21.18 -9.36 1.43
C VAL A 259 -21.72 -8.12 0.73
N SER A 260 -23.00 -8.11 0.34
CA SER A 260 -23.60 -6.97 -0.38
C SER A 260 -23.62 -5.69 0.44
N GLU A 261 -23.92 -5.77 1.75
CA GLU A 261 -23.86 -4.62 2.65
C GLU A 261 -22.41 -4.13 2.82
N ALA A 262 -21.44 -5.04 2.95
CA ALA A 262 -20.04 -4.66 3.03
C ALA A 262 -19.56 -3.94 1.75
N LEU A 263 -19.87 -4.47 0.56
CA LEU A 263 -19.52 -3.84 -0.71
C LEU A 263 -20.18 -2.46 -0.86
N ALA A 264 -21.44 -2.31 -0.46
CA ALA A 264 -22.14 -1.03 -0.50
C ALA A 264 -21.47 0.03 0.41
N ASN A 265 -21.10 -0.35 1.64
CA ASN A 265 -20.40 0.55 2.57
C ASN A 265 -18.98 0.91 2.08
N LEU A 266 -18.30 -0.01 1.37
CA LEU A 266 -17.00 0.24 0.73
C LEU A 266 -17.11 1.08 -0.55
N GLY A 267 -18.33 1.33 -1.06
CA GLY A 267 -18.56 2.02 -2.32
C GLY A 267 -18.07 1.23 -3.53
N VAL A 268 -18.15 -0.10 -3.46
CA VAL A 268 -17.68 -1.04 -4.49
C VAL A 268 -18.87 -1.62 -5.24
N GLU A 269 -18.83 -1.54 -6.56
CA GLU A 269 -19.80 -2.18 -7.45
C GLU A 269 -19.11 -3.33 -8.20
N LEU A 270 -19.72 -4.52 -8.17
CA LEU A 270 -19.22 -5.71 -8.85
C LEU A 270 -20.33 -6.36 -9.70
N PRO A 271 -19.96 -7.08 -10.77
CA PRO A 271 -20.91 -7.91 -11.50
C PRO A 271 -21.57 -8.96 -10.59
N PRO A 272 -22.85 -9.34 -10.82
CA PRO A 272 -23.55 -10.32 -9.98
C PRO A 272 -22.79 -11.63 -9.75
N ALA A 273 -22.14 -12.16 -10.78
CA ALA A 273 -21.35 -13.40 -10.68
C ALA A 273 -20.15 -13.27 -9.71
N ALA A 274 -19.53 -12.09 -9.63
CA ALA A 274 -18.45 -11.85 -8.68
C ALA A 274 -18.97 -11.74 -7.25
N ILE A 275 -20.15 -11.14 -7.05
CA ILE A 275 -20.81 -11.08 -5.74
C ILE A 275 -21.18 -12.50 -5.27
N GLU A 276 -21.73 -13.33 -6.15
CA GLU A 276 -22.06 -14.73 -5.86
C GLU A 276 -20.81 -15.52 -5.46
N SER A 277 -19.71 -15.38 -6.20
CA SER A 277 -18.42 -16.02 -5.87
C SER A 277 -17.83 -15.59 -4.52
N LEU A 278 -18.15 -14.40 -4.01
CA LEU A 278 -17.73 -13.93 -2.70
C LEU A 278 -18.61 -14.46 -1.56
N GLN A 279 -19.82 -14.93 -1.87
CA GLN A 279 -20.81 -15.42 -0.89
C GLN A 279 -20.74 -16.94 -0.67
N GLU A 280 -20.34 -17.70 -1.70
CA GLU A 280 -19.85 -19.09 -1.56
C GLU A 280 -18.56 -19.14 -0.73
#